data_AF-A0A016T831-F1
#
_entry.id   AF-A0A016T831-F1
#
_cell.length_a   1.000
_cell.length_b   1.000
_cell.length_c   1.000
_cell.angle_alpha   90.00
_cell.angle_beta   90.00
_cell.angle_gamma   90.00
#
_symmetry.space_group_name_H-M   'P 1'
#
loop_
_entity.id
_entity.type
_entity.pdbx_description
1 polymer ?
#
loop_
_entity_poly.entity_id
_entity_poly.type
_entity_poly.pdbx_seq_one_letter_code
_entity_poly.pdbx_strand_id
1 'polypeptide(L)'
;MGVATIQLTVLILCIGYSMGSSYYGVKSCGGVMTGENWESVLDYHNSMRLLIAHGREKNHTGKLPAAKNMYELYWDCDLEKKAEEIAKDEDFDLESISPRVANIAHK
;
A
#
# COMPACT_ATOMS: atom_id res chain seq x y z
N MET A 1 -17.15 -26.54 43.99
CA MET A 1 -16.26 -25.35 43.93
C MET A 1 -15.31 -25.35 42.73
N GLY A 2 -15.40 -26.32 41.79
CA GLY A 2 -14.41 -26.46 40.71
C GLY A 2 -14.81 -25.97 39.32
N VAL A 3 -16.10 -25.70 39.05
CA VAL A 3 -16.55 -25.40 37.67
C VAL A 3 -16.48 -23.90 37.36
N ALA A 4 -16.78 -23.05 38.35
CA ALA A 4 -16.73 -21.58 38.20
C ALA A 4 -15.28 -21.05 38.10
N THR A 5 -14.31 -21.68 38.76
CA THR A 5 -12.89 -21.32 38.67
C THR A 5 -12.28 -21.74 37.32
N ILE A 6 -12.73 -22.85 36.75
CA ILE A 6 -12.31 -23.29 35.40
C ILE A 6 -12.87 -22.36 34.32
N GLN A 7 -14.12 -21.90 34.42
CA GLN A 7 -14.64 -20.91 33.47
C GLN A 7 -13.89 -19.56 33.52
N LEU A 8 -13.56 -19.08 34.72
CA LEU A 8 -12.87 -17.79 34.88
C LEU A 8 -11.44 -17.83 34.31
N THR A 9 -10.76 -18.97 34.41
CA THR A 9 -9.40 -19.16 33.87
C THR A 9 -9.39 -19.31 32.34
N VAL A 10 -10.38 -19.98 31.76
CA VAL A 10 -10.54 -20.09 30.30
C VAL A 10 -10.82 -18.72 29.66
N LEU A 11 -11.61 -17.87 30.30
CA LEU A 11 -11.92 -16.53 29.78
C LEU A 11 -10.68 -15.62 29.71
N ILE A 12 -9.75 -15.75 30.64
CA ILE A 12 -8.51 -14.96 30.70
C ILE A 12 -7.52 -15.39 29.61
N LEU A 13 -7.46 -16.68 29.28
CA LEU A 13 -6.67 -17.20 28.16
C LEU A 13 -7.18 -16.71 26.79
N CYS A 14 -8.49 -16.51 26.63
CA CYS A 14 -9.07 -16.01 25.37
C CYS A 14 -8.77 -14.52 25.11
N ILE A 15 -8.58 -13.71 26.16
CA ILE A 15 -8.30 -12.27 26.02
C ILE A 15 -6.79 -12.00 25.89
N GLY A 16 -5.93 -12.89 26.43
CA GLY A 16 -4.48 -12.76 26.35
C GLY A 16 -3.85 -13.07 24.98
N TYR A 17 -4.58 -13.70 24.05
CA TYR A 17 -4.08 -14.04 22.72
C TYR A 17 -4.14 -12.89 21.69
N SER A 18 -4.69 -11.71 22.05
CA SER A 18 -4.75 -10.56 21.13
C SER A 18 -3.52 -9.65 21.20
N MET A 19 -2.59 -9.86 22.13
CA MET A 19 -1.38 -9.05 22.25
C MET A 19 -0.20 -9.74 21.57
N GLY A 20 -0.15 -9.64 20.24
CA GLY A 20 0.96 -10.19 19.49
C GLY A 20 0.94 -9.93 17.98
N SER A 21 0.15 -8.97 17.49
CA SER A 21 0.49 -8.37 16.20
C SER A 21 1.64 -7.41 16.46
N SER A 22 2.87 -7.90 16.34
CA SER A 22 3.98 -7.06 15.92
C SER A 22 3.59 -6.50 14.55
N TYR A 23 2.91 -5.35 14.56
CA TYR A 23 2.79 -4.50 13.40
C TYR A 23 4.22 -4.03 13.10
N TYR A 24 4.96 -4.85 12.35
CA TYR A 24 6.10 -4.36 11.58
C TYR A 24 5.52 -3.48 10.48
N GLY A 25 4.90 -2.38 10.89
CA GLY A 25 4.56 -1.28 10.01
C GLY A 25 5.87 -0.75 9.49
N VAL A 26 6.05 -0.85 8.17
CA VAL A 26 7.07 -0.06 7.48
C VAL A 26 6.92 1.36 8.02
N LYS A 27 7.94 1.90 8.65
CA LYS A 27 7.90 3.27 9.12
C LYS A 27 8.01 4.13 7.87
N SER A 28 7.15 5.14 7.68
CA SER A 28 7.45 6.24 6.75
C SER A 28 8.92 6.61 6.92
N CYS A 29 9.62 6.86 5.82
CA CYS A 29 11.07 6.94 5.81
C CYS A 29 11.63 8.21 6.48
N GLY A 30 10.79 8.91 7.26
CA GLY A 30 11.11 10.15 7.96
C GLY A 30 10.95 11.39 7.07
N GLY A 31 10.28 11.25 5.92
CA GLY A 31 9.99 12.33 5.00
C GLY A 31 8.89 13.28 5.47
N VAL A 32 8.58 14.26 4.62
CA VAL A 32 7.42 15.17 4.74
C VAL A 32 6.11 14.36 4.76
N MET A 33 6.08 13.21 4.08
CA MET A 33 4.95 12.30 4.07
C MET A 33 4.80 11.61 5.45
N THR A 34 3.77 12.00 6.23
CA THR A 34 3.49 11.41 7.54
C THR A 34 3.12 9.92 7.43
N GLY A 35 3.27 9.17 8.52
CA GLY A 35 3.07 7.73 8.59
C GLY A 35 1.72 7.20 8.09
N GLU A 36 0.63 7.96 8.21
CA GLU A 36 -0.70 7.53 7.74
C GLU A 36 -0.89 7.71 6.22
N ASN A 37 -0.08 8.58 5.60
CA ASN A 37 -0.26 8.97 4.19
C ASN A 37 0.36 7.96 3.23
N TRP A 38 1.55 7.42 3.54
CA TRP A 38 2.22 6.46 2.66
C TRP A 38 1.51 5.09 2.63
N GLU A 39 0.97 4.63 3.77
CA GLU A 39 0.16 3.40 3.86
C GLU A 39 -1.04 3.51 2.94
N SER A 40 -1.77 4.62 3.02
CA SER A 40 -2.93 4.89 2.17
C SER A 40 -2.59 4.86 0.68
N VAL A 41 -1.44 5.41 0.29
CA VAL A 41 -0.96 5.35 -1.11
C VAL A 41 -0.64 3.92 -1.52
N LEU A 42 0.10 3.18 -0.70
CA LEU A 42 0.50 1.81 -1.00
C LEU A 42 -0.73 0.88 -1.10
N ASP A 43 -1.62 0.96 -0.12
CA ASP A 43 -2.85 0.16 -0.03
C ASP A 43 -3.78 0.46 -1.19
N TYR A 44 -3.93 1.73 -1.57
CA TYR A 44 -4.73 2.10 -2.74
C TYR A 44 -4.17 1.43 -4.01
N HIS A 45 -2.87 1.55 -4.26
CA HIS A 45 -2.26 0.96 -5.46
C HIS A 45 -2.37 -0.56 -5.46
N ASN A 46 -2.07 -1.22 -4.34
CA ASN A 46 -2.16 -2.68 -4.24
C ASN A 46 -3.60 -3.18 -4.37
N SER A 47 -4.58 -2.47 -3.80
CA SER A 47 -6.01 -2.78 -3.96
C SER A 47 -6.46 -2.69 -5.40
N MET A 48 -6.09 -1.62 -6.12
CA MET A 48 -6.44 -1.46 -7.53
C MET A 48 -5.73 -2.50 -8.41
N ARG A 49 -4.45 -2.78 -8.15
CA ARG A 49 -3.69 -3.83 -8.85
C ARG A 49 -4.33 -5.20 -8.66
N LEU A 50 -4.85 -5.51 -7.47
CA LEU A 50 -5.58 -6.75 -7.19
C LEU A 50 -6.89 -6.84 -7.99
N LEU A 51 -7.66 -5.76 -8.07
CA LEU A 51 -8.89 -5.71 -8.88
C LEU A 51 -8.59 -5.93 -10.38
N ILE A 52 -7.51 -5.34 -10.88
CA ILE A 52 -7.03 -5.53 -12.25
C ILE A 52 -6.54 -6.97 -12.46
N ALA A 53 -5.77 -7.54 -11.54
CA ALA A 53 -5.30 -8.93 -11.61
C ALA A 53 -6.45 -9.91 -11.78
N HIS A 54 -7.58 -9.66 -11.10
CA HIS A 54 -8.80 -10.46 -11.22
C HIS A 54 -9.72 -10.08 -12.38
N GLY A 55 -9.37 -9.10 -13.21
CA GLY A 55 -10.21 -8.61 -14.30
C GLY A 55 -11.55 -8.04 -13.82
N ARG A 56 -11.56 -7.43 -12.64
CA ARG A 56 -12.77 -6.86 -12.00
C ARG A 56 -12.88 -5.36 -12.19
N GLU A 57 -11.76 -4.69 -12.47
CA GLU A 57 -11.68 -3.24 -12.63
C GLU A 57 -12.36 -2.77 -13.93
N LYS A 58 -13.05 -1.63 -13.87
CA LYS A 58 -13.80 -1.10 -15.03
C LYS A 58 -12.89 -0.29 -15.95
N ASN A 59 -13.25 -0.26 -17.24
CA ASN A 59 -12.70 0.62 -18.26
C ASN A 59 -13.86 1.24 -19.05
N HIS A 60 -13.60 2.22 -19.92
CA HIS A 60 -14.62 2.92 -20.70
C HIS A 60 -15.50 1.99 -21.56
N THR A 61 -14.96 0.85 -22.02
CA THR A 61 -15.67 -0.14 -22.84
C THR A 61 -16.15 -1.39 -22.09
N GLY A 62 -15.86 -1.52 -20.80
CA GLY A 62 -16.14 -2.77 -20.07
C GLY A 62 -15.26 -2.97 -18.85
N LYS A 63 -14.58 -4.13 -18.76
CA LYS A 63 -13.62 -4.42 -17.70
C LYS A 63 -12.21 -4.57 -18.28
N LEU A 64 -11.20 -4.23 -17.49
CA LEU A 64 -9.81 -4.54 -17.83
C LEU A 64 -9.61 -6.06 -17.83
N PRO A 65 -8.77 -6.59 -18.74
CA PRO A 65 -8.45 -8.02 -18.75
C PRO A 65 -7.64 -8.41 -17.50
N ALA A 66 -7.81 -9.66 -17.06
CA ALA A 66 -7.05 -10.21 -15.93
C ALA A 66 -5.55 -10.28 -16.22
N ALA A 67 -4.72 -9.93 -15.23
CA ALA A 67 -3.26 -9.93 -15.33
C ALA A 67 -2.65 -11.09 -14.54
N LYS A 68 -1.84 -11.93 -15.20
CA LYS A 68 -1.27 -13.16 -14.61
C LYS A 68 -0.07 -12.93 -13.67
N ASN A 69 0.70 -11.86 -13.88
CA ASN A 69 1.93 -11.55 -13.13
C ASN A 69 1.88 -10.15 -12.51
N MET A 70 0.78 -9.85 -11.81
CA MET A 70 0.59 -8.57 -11.13
C MET A 70 1.12 -8.66 -9.69
N TYR A 71 2.35 -8.18 -9.48
CA TYR A 71 3.00 -8.24 -8.16
C TYR A 71 2.51 -7.15 -7.22
N GLU A 72 2.47 -7.48 -5.93
CA GLU A 72 2.27 -6.53 -4.86
C GLU A 72 3.46 -5.56 -4.78
N LEU A 73 3.17 -4.29 -4.57
CA LEU A 73 4.17 -3.25 -4.36
C LEU A 73 4.57 -3.20 -2.89
N TYR A 74 5.83 -2.83 -2.65
CA TYR A 74 6.33 -2.44 -1.34
C TYR A 74 6.73 -0.96 -1.38
N TRP A 75 6.75 -0.31 -0.22
CA TRP A 75 7.19 1.08 -0.12
C TRP A 75 8.72 1.16 -0.23
N ASP A 76 9.21 2.14 -0.99
CA ASP A 76 10.64 2.38 -1.22
C ASP A 76 10.99 3.81 -0.80
N CYS A 77 11.90 3.94 0.16
CA CYS A 77 12.32 5.21 0.73
C CYS A 77 13.05 6.13 -0.27
N ASP A 78 13.80 5.56 -1.20
CA ASP A 78 14.52 6.35 -2.19
C ASP A 78 13.56 6.92 -3.23
N LEU A 79 12.47 6.21 -3.53
CA LEU A 79 11.39 6.71 -4.37
C LEU A 79 10.54 7.76 -3.63
N GLU A 80 10.24 7.58 -2.35
CA GLU A 80 9.58 8.59 -1.51
C GLU A 80 10.38 9.90 -1.54
N LYS A 81 11.68 9.84 -1.26
CA LYS A 81 12.54 11.03 -1.25
C LYS A 81 12.56 11.75 -2.60
N LYS A 82 12.65 11.02 -3.72
CA LYS A 82 12.59 11.62 -5.05
C LYS A 82 11.24 12.28 -5.33
N ALA A 83 10.15 11.63 -4.93
CA ALA A 83 8.81 12.19 -5.07
C ALA A 83 8.67 13.49 -4.27
N GLU A 84 9.28 13.58 -3.08
CA GLU A 84 9.31 14.81 -2.29
C GLU A 84 10.16 15.92 -2.92
N GLU A 85 11.29 15.59 -3.51
CA GLU A 85 12.13 16.55 -4.25
C GLU A 85 11.36 17.14 -5.43
N ILE A 86 10.68 16.29 -6.20
CA ILE A 86 9.81 16.68 -7.32
C ILE A 86 8.63 17.54 -6.83
N ALA A 87 7.96 17.14 -5.75
CA ALA A 87 6.80 17.87 -5.23
C ALA A 87 7.13 19.27 -4.67
N LYS A 88 8.40 19.53 -4.32
CA LYS A 88 8.89 20.84 -3.87
C LYS A 88 9.29 21.75 -5.01
N ASP A 89 9.51 21.21 -6.20
CA ASP A 89 9.92 21.97 -7.36
C ASP A 89 8.68 22.54 -8.07
N GLU A 90 8.50 23.86 -7.98
CA GLU A 90 7.35 24.58 -8.54
C GLU A 90 7.40 24.69 -10.06
N ASP A 91 8.57 24.54 -10.68
CA ASP A 91 8.78 24.59 -12.13
C ASP A 91 9.00 23.19 -12.74
N PHE A 92 8.60 22.15 -11.99
CA PHE A 92 8.86 20.78 -12.36
C PHE A 92 8.08 20.39 -13.65
N ASP A 93 8.83 20.14 -14.73
CA ASP A 93 8.32 19.52 -15.95
C ASP A 93 8.53 18.00 -15.92
N LEU A 94 7.47 17.23 -16.17
CA LEU A 94 7.46 15.76 -16.25
C LEU A 94 8.47 15.22 -17.28
N GLU A 95 8.81 16.03 -18.29
CA GLU A 95 9.82 15.69 -19.30
C GLU A 95 11.23 15.50 -18.69
N SER A 96 11.49 16.08 -17.52
CA SER A 96 12.79 16.02 -16.84
C SER A 96 13.06 14.70 -16.09
N ILE A 97 12.02 13.93 -15.71
CA ILE A 97 12.18 12.65 -14.96
C ILE A 97 12.72 11.53 -15.85
N SER A 98 12.46 11.52 -17.17
CA SER A 98 13.04 10.55 -18.10
C SER A 98 12.67 10.85 -19.57
N PRO A 99 13.62 10.81 -20.52
CA PRO A 99 13.32 10.88 -21.97
C PRO A 99 12.42 9.74 -22.49
N ARG A 100 12.16 8.70 -21.67
CA ARG A 100 11.42 7.50 -22.06
C ARG A 100 9.89 7.64 -21.91
N VAL A 101 9.40 8.59 -21.10
CA VAL A 101 7.95 8.81 -20.91
C VAL A 101 7.35 9.63 -22.06
N ALA A 102 8.12 10.55 -22.66
CA ALA A 102 7.73 11.33 -23.84
C ALA A 102 7.34 10.47 -25.05
N ASN A 103 7.78 9.20 -25.09
CA ASN A 103 7.49 8.26 -26.17
C ASN A 103 6.26 7.37 -25.95
N ILE A 104 5.55 7.51 -24.81
CA ILE A 104 4.35 6.70 -24.51
C ILE A 104 3.06 7.45 -24.91
N ALA A 105 3.11 8.78 -25.04
CA ALA A 105 1.96 9.61 -25.40
C ALA A 105 1.59 9.62 -26.90
N HIS A 106 2.30 8.86 -27.75
CA HIS A 106 2.14 8.91 -29.22
C HIS A 106 1.77 7.58 -29.89
N LYS A 107 0.99 6.72 -29.23
CA LYS A 107 0.41 5.55 -29.92
C LYS A 107 -1.09 5.39 -29.66
#